data_AF-A0AAN8PTG3-F1
#
_entry.id   AF-A0AAN8PTG3-F1
#
_cell.length_a   1.000
_cell.length_b   1.000
_cell.length_c   1.000
_cell.angle_alpha   90.00
_cell.angle_beta   90.00
_cell.angle_gamma   90.00
#
_symmetry.space_group_name_H-M   'P 1'
#
loop_
_entity.id
_entity.type
_entity.pdbx_description
1 polymer ?
#
loop_
_entity_poly.entity_id
_entity_poly.type
_entity_poly.pdbx_seq_one_letter_code
_entity_poly.pdbx_strand_id
1 'polypeptide(L)'
;MRSTPGDYYYESEEKYEVCGFYIIADPDSLVEIEITEINVNCDENNALALVDGWELQGEYFPSPFDHKRPLEERYQSFCGNSKPHKKYISSQNVALIQFLIPFPGQNFKVNVRFIPNPRPCNVVATMEFGILTLKNFGERTNCSISIIYPEKIYLVDVDVGVSSEQPSVKPTSGLSVQCSANGKSDYVELLYGDGLDTDIMGRKIAFCGLRARAAKRGIPMGCQHSVVRLVSSGSFYNSITFSFQAMTPDEIYTSTDIC
;
A
#
# COMPACT_ATOMS: atom_id res chain seq x y z
N MET A 1 -4.13 -7.29 11.21
CA MET A 1 -5.56 -6.90 11.40
C MET A 1 -6.22 -6.90 10.02
N ARG A 2 -7.15 -7.81 9.74
CA ARG A 2 -7.83 -7.92 8.43
C ARG A 2 -9.30 -7.56 8.59
N SER A 3 -9.85 -6.78 7.67
CA SER A 3 -11.29 -6.47 7.66
C SER A 3 -12.11 -7.66 7.15
N THR A 4 -13.37 -7.76 7.55
CA THR A 4 -14.30 -8.78 7.06
C THR A 4 -15.26 -8.18 6.03
N PRO A 5 -15.71 -8.92 5.00
CA PRO A 5 -16.80 -8.44 4.16
C PRO A 5 -18.11 -8.41 4.97
N GLY A 6 -19.00 -7.46 4.68
CA GLY A 6 -20.29 -7.35 5.37
C GLY A 6 -20.90 -5.96 5.34
N ASP A 7 -22.03 -5.83 6.04
CA ASP A 7 -22.70 -4.55 6.27
C ASP A 7 -22.18 -3.92 7.57
N TYR A 8 -21.75 -2.68 7.45
CA TYR A 8 -21.25 -1.86 8.56
C TYR A 8 -22.20 -0.69 8.78
N TYR A 9 -22.45 -0.39 10.05
CA TYR A 9 -23.30 0.71 10.51
C TYR A 9 -22.51 1.57 11.48
N TYR A 10 -22.68 2.88 11.35
CA TYR A 10 -22.13 3.84 12.29
C TYR A 10 -23.17 4.92 12.58
N GLU A 11 -23.33 5.26 13.86
CA GLU A 11 -24.18 6.33 14.37
C GLU A 11 -23.35 7.16 15.35
N SER A 12 -23.37 8.47 15.18
CA SER A 12 -22.60 9.37 16.05
C SER A 12 -23.28 9.56 17.39
N GLU A 13 -22.50 9.49 18.47
CA GLU A 13 -22.96 9.75 19.83
C GLU A 13 -22.68 11.21 20.25
N GLU A 14 -21.71 11.85 19.60
CA GLU A 14 -21.21 13.17 19.96
C GLU A 14 -21.53 14.24 18.90
N LYS A 15 -21.22 15.49 19.22
CA LYS A 15 -21.37 16.60 18.27
C LYS A 15 -20.03 16.85 17.58
N TYR A 16 -20.03 16.95 16.25
CA TYR A 16 -18.84 17.14 15.41
C TYR A 16 -17.80 16.02 15.54
N GLU A 17 -18.24 14.78 15.38
CA GLU A 17 -17.37 13.62 15.44
C GLU A 17 -16.58 13.47 14.14
N VAL A 18 -15.24 13.45 14.25
CA VAL A 18 -14.30 13.28 13.13
C VAL A 18 -13.59 11.95 13.28
N CYS A 19 -13.77 11.05 12.33
CA CYS A 19 -13.25 9.69 12.40
C CYS A 19 -12.87 9.14 11.02
N GLY A 20 -12.16 8.01 11.04
CA GLY A 20 -11.76 7.26 9.86
C GLY A 20 -12.10 5.78 9.99
N PHE A 21 -12.79 5.23 9.00
CA PHE A 21 -13.04 3.80 8.89
C PHE A 21 -12.06 3.17 7.89
N TYR A 22 -11.05 2.48 8.43
CA TYR A 22 -9.99 1.83 7.69
C TYR A 22 -10.39 0.40 7.27
N ILE A 23 -10.27 0.11 5.98
CA ILE A 23 -10.63 -1.20 5.42
C ILE A 23 -9.41 -1.80 4.72
N ILE A 24 -9.05 -3.02 5.10
CA ILE A 24 -7.90 -3.74 4.56
C ILE A 24 -8.34 -5.15 4.14
N ALA A 25 -8.19 -5.44 2.85
CA ALA A 25 -8.39 -6.75 2.24
C ALA A 25 -7.07 -7.54 2.18
N ASP A 26 -7.15 -8.80 1.73
CA ASP A 26 -5.95 -9.59 1.46
C ASP A 26 -5.06 -8.94 0.38
N PRO A 27 -3.74 -9.23 0.36
CA PRO A 27 -2.80 -8.70 -0.62
C PRO A 27 -3.22 -8.83 -2.09
N ASP A 28 -3.98 -9.87 -2.42
CA ASP A 28 -4.46 -10.21 -3.75
C ASP A 28 -5.94 -9.82 -3.96
N SER A 29 -6.44 -8.85 -3.21
CA SER A 29 -7.83 -8.39 -3.28
C SER A 29 -7.92 -6.87 -3.35
N LEU A 30 -9.00 -6.35 -3.94
CA LEU A 30 -9.43 -4.95 -3.89
C LEU A 30 -10.62 -4.80 -2.95
N VAL A 31 -10.84 -3.59 -2.45
CA VAL A 31 -11.99 -3.23 -1.61
C VAL A 31 -13.09 -2.64 -2.50
N GLU A 32 -14.27 -3.24 -2.46
CA GLU A 32 -15.50 -2.65 -2.99
C GLU A 32 -16.34 -2.11 -1.83
N ILE A 33 -16.79 -0.86 -1.95
CA ILE A 33 -17.63 -0.17 -0.96
C ILE A 33 -18.91 0.31 -1.66
N GLU A 34 -20.06 -0.01 -1.08
CA GLU A 34 -21.34 0.59 -1.45
C GLU A 34 -21.92 1.33 -0.24
N ILE A 35 -22.11 2.65 -0.33
CA ILE A 35 -22.87 3.39 0.67
C ILE A 35 -24.34 3.05 0.48
N THR A 36 -24.94 2.32 1.42
CA THR A 36 -26.32 1.85 1.34
C THR A 36 -27.31 2.81 1.99
N GLU A 37 -26.86 3.58 2.97
CA GLU A 37 -27.63 4.61 3.67
C GLU A 37 -26.71 5.76 4.10
N ILE A 38 -27.18 6.99 3.98
CA ILE A 38 -26.51 8.18 4.51
C ILE A 38 -27.59 9.11 5.03
N ASN A 39 -27.49 9.49 6.30
CA ASN A 39 -28.39 10.40 6.99
C ASN A 39 -27.54 11.40 7.79
N VAL A 40 -26.87 12.29 7.05
CA VAL A 40 -26.04 13.35 7.63
C VAL A 40 -26.54 14.69 7.13
N ASN A 41 -26.99 15.53 8.06
CA ASN A 41 -27.37 16.91 7.79
C ASN A 41 -26.10 17.76 7.69
N CYS A 42 -25.68 18.02 6.47
CA CYS A 42 -24.49 18.79 6.14
C CYS A 42 -24.85 19.86 5.11
N ASP A 43 -24.25 21.03 5.26
CA ASP A 43 -24.43 22.15 4.32
C ASP A 43 -23.49 22.04 3.10
N GLU A 44 -22.39 21.27 3.23
CA GLU A 44 -21.35 21.08 2.22
C GLU A 44 -21.05 19.59 1.95
N ASN A 45 -20.39 19.30 0.82
CA ASN A 45 -20.08 17.95 0.33
C ASN A 45 -19.06 17.14 1.18
N ASN A 46 -18.89 17.38 2.47
CA ASN A 46 -17.75 16.85 3.24
C ASN A 46 -18.13 15.95 4.42
N ALA A 47 -19.36 15.45 4.49
CA ALA A 47 -19.78 14.57 5.59
C ALA A 47 -19.08 13.21 5.55
N LEU A 48 -19.04 12.58 4.37
CA LEU A 48 -18.32 11.33 4.15
C LEU A 48 -17.39 11.48 2.94
N ALA A 49 -16.13 11.11 3.07
CA ALA A 49 -15.16 11.08 2.00
C ALA A 49 -14.57 9.67 1.86
N LEU A 50 -14.79 9.04 0.71
CA LEU A 50 -14.10 7.81 0.32
C LEU A 50 -12.73 8.15 -0.27
N VAL A 51 -11.70 7.46 0.20
CA VAL A 51 -10.31 7.63 -0.23
C VAL A 51 -9.82 6.36 -0.92
N ASP A 52 -9.28 6.51 -2.14
CA ASP A 52 -8.62 5.45 -2.91
C ASP A 52 -7.22 5.20 -2.36
N GLY A 53 -7.16 4.37 -1.32
CA GLY A 53 -5.94 4.09 -0.59
C GLY A 53 -6.12 4.32 0.92
N TRP A 54 -5.05 4.76 1.56
CA TRP A 54 -4.98 5.04 2.98
C TRP A 54 -4.39 6.44 3.18
N GLU A 55 -4.99 7.23 4.06
CA GLU A 55 -4.44 8.49 4.56
C GLU A 55 -4.09 8.37 6.05
N LEU A 56 -2.90 8.82 6.44
CA LEU A 56 -2.48 8.89 7.83
C LEU A 56 -1.62 10.15 8.04
N GLN A 57 -2.10 11.08 8.86
CA GLN A 57 -1.38 12.30 9.25
C GLN A 57 -0.92 13.19 8.06
N GLY A 58 -1.70 13.22 7.00
CA GLY A 58 -1.43 13.95 5.76
C GLY A 58 -0.64 13.17 4.73
N GLU A 59 -0.16 11.96 5.06
CA GLU A 59 0.54 11.07 4.16
C GLU A 59 -0.39 10.07 3.49
N TYR A 60 -0.06 9.67 2.26
CA TYR A 60 -0.91 8.81 1.45
C TYR A 60 -0.20 7.53 1.04
N PHE A 61 -0.90 6.42 1.20
CA PHE A 61 -0.56 5.17 0.56
C PHE A 61 -1.59 4.81 -0.52
N PRO A 62 -1.17 4.49 -1.75
CA PRO A 62 0.18 4.71 -2.30
C PRO A 62 0.50 6.20 -2.36
N SER A 63 1.78 6.56 -2.48
CA SER A 63 2.16 7.95 -2.71
C SER A 63 1.59 8.46 -4.04
N PRO A 64 1.48 9.79 -4.24
CA PRO A 64 1.04 10.35 -5.51
C PRO A 64 1.89 9.92 -6.72
N PHE A 65 3.16 9.58 -6.53
CA PHE A 65 4.05 9.13 -7.59
C PHE A 65 3.92 7.63 -7.91
N ASP A 66 3.38 6.83 -6.99
CA ASP A 66 3.15 5.40 -7.15
C ASP A 66 1.69 5.06 -7.52
N HIS A 67 0.79 6.04 -7.37
CA HIS A 67 -0.59 5.92 -7.77
C HIS A 67 -0.81 6.34 -9.23
N LYS A 68 -1.71 5.66 -9.94
CA LYS A 68 -2.04 5.98 -11.35
C LYS A 68 -2.90 7.23 -11.52
N ARG A 69 -3.64 7.59 -10.48
CA ARG A 69 -4.52 8.76 -10.41
C ARG A 69 -3.94 9.82 -9.46
N PRO A 70 -4.08 11.12 -9.77
CA PRO A 70 -3.71 12.18 -8.85
C PRO A 70 -4.61 12.17 -7.60
N LEU A 71 -4.18 12.84 -6.53
CA LEU A 71 -4.90 12.82 -5.24
C LEU A 71 -6.35 13.28 -5.39
N GLU A 72 -6.63 14.32 -6.17
CA GLU A 72 -7.97 14.89 -6.34
C GLU A 72 -8.97 13.87 -6.92
N GLU A 73 -8.51 12.93 -7.74
CA GLU A 73 -9.33 11.85 -8.32
C GLU A 73 -9.48 10.64 -7.38
N ARG A 74 -8.72 10.61 -6.27
CA ARG A 74 -8.77 9.55 -5.26
C ARG A 74 -9.79 9.84 -4.16
N TYR A 75 -10.41 11.01 -4.14
CA TYR A 75 -11.46 11.36 -3.20
C TYR A 75 -12.83 11.39 -3.87
N GLN A 76 -13.80 10.83 -3.19
CA GLN A 76 -15.21 11.02 -3.52
C GLN A 76 -15.95 11.39 -2.25
N SER A 77 -16.58 12.56 -2.27
CA SER A 77 -17.22 13.12 -1.10
C SER A 77 -18.74 13.12 -1.24
N PHE A 78 -19.43 12.82 -0.16
CA PHE A 78 -20.86 12.58 -0.08
C PHE A 78 -21.46 13.38 1.08
N CYS A 79 -22.67 13.88 0.87
CA CYS A 79 -23.42 14.63 1.87
C CYS A 79 -24.93 14.47 1.64
N GLY A 80 -25.69 14.67 2.72
CA GLY A 80 -27.15 14.69 2.70
C GLY A 80 -27.73 13.29 2.67
N ASN A 81 -28.88 13.17 1.99
CA ASN A 81 -29.63 11.92 1.88
C ASN A 81 -29.47 11.25 0.50
N SER A 82 -28.59 11.80 -0.34
CA SER A 82 -28.39 11.33 -1.72
C SER A 82 -27.48 10.12 -1.71
N LYS A 83 -28.08 8.92 -1.67
CA LYS A 83 -27.33 7.67 -1.86
C LYS A 83 -26.60 7.71 -3.21
N PRO A 84 -25.28 7.49 -3.25
CA PRO A 84 -24.60 7.32 -4.53
C PRO A 84 -25.09 6.04 -5.21
N HIS A 85 -25.46 6.15 -6.48
CA HIS A 85 -25.93 5.00 -7.28
C HIS A 85 -24.79 4.06 -7.74
N LYS A 86 -23.55 4.32 -7.32
CA LYS A 86 -22.37 3.64 -7.84
C LYS A 86 -21.57 3.01 -6.71
N LYS A 87 -21.16 1.77 -6.95
CA LYS A 87 -20.18 1.07 -6.13
C LYS A 87 -18.80 1.66 -6.36
N TYR A 88 -18.09 1.85 -5.27
CA TYR A 88 -16.72 2.30 -5.26
C TYR A 88 -15.79 1.08 -5.23
N ILE A 89 -14.73 1.08 -6.03
CA ILE A 89 -13.72 0.02 -6.03
C ILE A 89 -12.36 0.70 -5.90
N SER A 90 -11.60 0.34 -4.87
CA SER A 90 -10.24 0.82 -4.66
C SER A 90 -9.28 0.28 -5.71
N SER A 91 -8.16 0.97 -5.88
CA SER A 91 -7.07 0.58 -6.77
C SER A 91 -6.06 -0.36 -6.09
N GLN A 92 -6.19 -0.56 -4.77
CA GLN A 92 -5.31 -1.32 -3.88
C GLN A 92 -6.15 -2.19 -2.92
N ASN A 93 -5.49 -2.99 -2.09
CA ASN A 93 -6.17 -3.78 -1.05
C ASN A 93 -6.63 -2.96 0.16
N VAL A 94 -6.59 -1.63 0.09
CA VAL A 94 -7.02 -0.74 1.17
C VAL A 94 -7.94 0.36 0.64
N ALA A 95 -8.84 0.80 1.50
CA ALA A 95 -9.69 1.96 1.30
C ALA A 95 -9.99 2.60 2.66
N LEU A 96 -10.29 3.89 2.66
CA LEU A 96 -10.61 4.66 3.86
C LEU A 96 -11.89 5.45 3.64
N ILE A 97 -12.78 5.43 4.63
CA ILE A 97 -13.90 6.37 4.74
C ILE A 97 -13.57 7.37 5.84
N GLN A 98 -13.25 8.60 5.48
CA GLN A 98 -13.16 9.72 6.43
C GLN A 98 -14.53 10.34 6.58
N PHE A 99 -14.92 10.72 7.80
CA PHE A 99 -16.21 11.33 7.99
C PHE A 99 -16.21 12.37 9.12
N LEU A 100 -17.06 13.38 8.93
CA LEU A 100 -17.40 14.42 9.89
C LEU A 100 -18.91 14.38 10.10
N ILE A 101 -19.35 13.94 11.27
CA ILE A 101 -20.78 13.91 11.63
C ILE A 101 -21.10 15.07 12.58
N PRO A 102 -21.86 16.09 12.15
CA PRO A 102 -22.07 17.30 12.93
C PRO A 102 -23.02 17.13 14.13
N PHE A 103 -23.98 16.20 14.08
CA PHE A 103 -24.99 16.04 15.13
C PHE A 103 -25.14 14.58 15.60
N PRO A 104 -25.38 14.36 16.92
CA PRO A 104 -25.69 13.02 17.45
C PRO A 104 -26.92 12.38 16.78
N GLY A 105 -26.91 11.05 16.65
CA GLY A 105 -27.98 10.25 16.05
C GLY A 105 -27.97 10.22 14.51
N GLN A 106 -27.09 10.99 13.87
CA GLN A 106 -26.82 10.90 12.44
C GLN A 106 -25.96 9.68 12.14
N ASN A 107 -26.15 9.10 10.95
CA ASN A 107 -25.61 7.79 10.67
C ASN A 107 -25.33 7.56 9.18
N PHE A 108 -24.62 6.47 8.91
CA PHE A 108 -24.46 5.90 7.59
C PHE A 108 -24.33 4.37 7.65
N LYS A 109 -24.63 3.73 6.52
CA LYS A 109 -24.41 2.30 6.31
C LYS A 109 -23.58 2.07 5.05
N VAL A 110 -22.65 1.12 5.14
CA VAL A 110 -21.85 0.69 4.00
C VAL A 110 -21.83 -0.83 3.90
N ASN A 111 -21.88 -1.34 2.67
CA ASN A 111 -21.56 -2.73 2.36
C ASN A 111 -20.13 -2.81 1.85
N VAL A 112 -19.32 -3.68 2.45
CA VAL A 112 -17.93 -3.92 2.07
C VAL A 112 -17.79 -5.31 1.47
N ARG A 113 -17.12 -5.40 0.32
CA ARG A 113 -16.79 -6.66 -0.36
C ARG A 113 -15.32 -6.67 -0.79
N PHE A 114 -14.77 -7.86 -0.95
CA PHE A 114 -13.42 -8.04 -1.48
C PHE A 114 -13.48 -8.72 -2.85
N ILE A 115 -12.80 -8.11 -3.82
CA ILE A 115 -12.79 -8.58 -5.21
C ILE A 115 -11.37 -9.06 -5.54
N PRO A 116 -11.20 -10.21 -6.21
CA PRO A 116 -9.87 -10.69 -6.59
C PRO A 116 -9.08 -9.68 -7.43
N ASN A 117 -7.81 -9.50 -7.10
CA ASN A 117 -6.83 -8.70 -7.82
C ASN A 117 -5.70 -9.60 -8.35
N PRO A 118 -5.72 -10.01 -9.63
CA PRO A 118 -4.69 -10.88 -10.18
C PRO A 118 -3.33 -10.18 -10.40
N ARG A 119 -3.29 -8.84 -10.31
CA ARG A 119 -2.09 -8.02 -10.55
C ARG A 119 -1.90 -6.98 -9.42
N PRO A 120 -1.67 -7.42 -8.17
CA PRO A 120 -1.42 -6.51 -7.08
C PRO A 120 -0.14 -5.71 -7.34
N CYS A 121 -0.21 -4.40 -7.15
CA CYS A 121 0.91 -3.50 -7.38
C CYS A 121 1.21 -2.66 -6.13
N ASN A 122 0.21 -2.01 -5.55
CA ASN A 122 0.37 -1.36 -4.26
C ASN A 122 -0.48 -2.08 -3.20
N VAL A 123 0.18 -2.56 -2.15
CA VAL A 123 -0.40 -3.47 -1.15
C VAL A 123 0.00 -3.05 0.26
N VAL A 124 -0.94 -3.11 1.20
CA VAL A 124 -0.66 -3.09 2.64
C VAL A 124 -0.75 -4.51 3.19
N ALA A 125 0.32 -5.00 3.79
CA ALA A 125 0.39 -6.30 4.44
C ALA A 125 0.34 -6.13 5.97
N THR A 126 -0.63 -6.80 6.60
CA THR A 126 -0.84 -6.74 8.06
C THR A 126 -0.50 -8.06 8.76
N MET A 127 0.21 -8.95 8.08
CA MET A 127 0.64 -10.23 8.64
C MET A 127 2.00 -10.07 9.31
N GLU A 128 2.26 -10.82 10.37
CA GLU A 128 3.54 -10.76 11.09
C GLU A 128 4.65 -11.53 10.37
N PHE A 129 4.30 -12.42 9.44
CA PHE A 129 5.25 -13.11 8.58
C PHE A 129 4.56 -13.50 7.28
N GLY A 130 5.34 -13.69 6.23
CA GLY A 130 4.80 -14.09 4.95
C GLY A 130 5.85 -14.15 3.86
N ILE A 131 5.41 -14.55 2.68
CA ILE A 131 6.18 -14.47 1.44
C ILE A 131 5.31 -13.73 0.43
N LEU A 132 5.83 -12.65 -0.13
CA LEU A 132 5.13 -11.84 -1.11
C LEU A 132 6.00 -11.65 -2.34
N THR A 133 5.32 -11.44 -3.47
CA THR A 133 5.98 -11.18 -4.75
C THR A 133 5.40 -9.92 -5.35
N LEU A 134 6.28 -8.96 -5.66
CA LEU A 134 5.96 -7.73 -6.35
C LEU A 134 6.42 -7.82 -7.80
N LYS A 135 5.55 -7.46 -8.74
CA LYS A 135 5.84 -7.51 -10.18
C LYS A 135 5.31 -6.26 -10.87
N ASN A 136 6.05 -5.75 -11.85
CA ASN A 136 5.54 -4.69 -12.72
C ASN A 136 4.69 -5.24 -13.89
N PHE A 137 4.76 -6.56 -14.14
CA PHE A 137 4.13 -7.21 -15.29
C PHE A 137 4.48 -6.59 -16.66
N GLY A 138 5.68 -6.02 -16.80
CA GLY A 138 6.13 -5.31 -18.00
C GLY A 138 5.59 -3.88 -18.13
N GLU A 139 4.82 -3.39 -17.17
CA GLU A 139 4.27 -2.04 -17.19
C GLU A 139 5.27 -1.01 -16.65
N ARG A 140 5.18 0.22 -17.16
CA ARG A 140 5.84 1.40 -16.56
C ARG A 140 5.04 1.88 -15.36
N THR A 141 5.25 1.24 -14.23
CA THR A 141 4.57 1.57 -12.97
C THR A 141 5.49 1.29 -11.80
N ASN A 142 5.43 2.16 -10.80
CA ASN A 142 5.98 1.85 -9.50
C ASN A 142 4.96 1.00 -8.73
N CYS A 143 5.45 0.03 -8.00
CA CYS A 143 4.65 -0.85 -7.15
C CYS A 143 5.28 -0.90 -5.77
N SER A 144 4.48 -1.13 -4.73
CA SER A 144 4.93 -1.10 -3.35
C SER A 144 4.20 -2.12 -2.48
N ILE A 145 4.90 -2.71 -1.52
CA ILE A 145 4.30 -3.47 -0.44
C ILE A 145 4.68 -2.80 0.87
N SER A 146 3.70 -2.17 1.52
CA SER A 146 3.84 -1.59 2.86
C SER A 146 3.52 -2.65 3.91
N ILE A 147 4.40 -2.81 4.90
CA ILE A 147 4.21 -3.70 6.05
C ILE A 147 4.11 -2.83 7.29
N ILE A 148 3.09 -3.08 8.11
CA ILE A 148 2.73 -2.22 9.25
C ILE A 148 3.22 -2.79 10.60
N TYR A 149 4.43 -3.33 10.61
CA TYR A 149 5.11 -3.85 11.81
C TYR A 149 6.63 -3.82 11.59
N PRO A 150 7.45 -3.57 12.63
CA PRO A 150 8.90 -3.77 12.53
C PRO A 150 9.25 -5.22 12.20
N GLU A 151 10.03 -5.42 11.13
CA GLU A 151 10.27 -6.76 10.57
C GLU A 151 11.67 -6.94 9.96
N LYS A 152 12.05 -8.20 9.74
CA LYS A 152 13.22 -8.56 8.93
C LYS A 152 12.79 -9.01 7.56
N ILE A 153 13.33 -8.38 6.53
CA ILE A 153 13.11 -8.75 5.13
C ILE A 153 14.22 -9.67 4.63
N TYR A 154 13.85 -10.81 4.07
CA TYR A 154 14.76 -11.77 3.44
C TYR A 154 14.46 -11.85 1.95
N LEU A 155 15.44 -11.48 1.12
CA LEU A 155 15.31 -11.59 -0.33
C LEU A 155 15.28 -13.06 -0.73
N VAL A 156 14.23 -13.51 -1.41
CA VAL A 156 14.07 -14.91 -1.86
C VAL A 156 14.53 -15.04 -3.31
N ASP A 157 13.95 -14.22 -4.18
CA ASP A 157 14.24 -14.19 -5.62
C ASP A 157 14.14 -12.75 -6.13
N VAL A 158 15.07 -12.32 -6.97
CA VAL A 158 15.11 -10.95 -7.51
C VAL A 158 15.48 -11.01 -8.99
N ASP A 159 14.70 -10.35 -9.82
CA ASP A 159 14.97 -10.10 -11.22
C ASP A 159 14.53 -8.68 -11.56
N VAL A 160 15.48 -7.75 -11.56
CA VAL A 160 15.19 -6.31 -11.74
C VAL A 160 16.20 -5.70 -12.71
N GLY A 161 15.70 -5.17 -13.83
CA GLY A 161 16.53 -4.57 -14.89
C GLY A 161 17.40 -5.60 -15.63
N VAL A 162 16.88 -6.83 -15.78
CA VAL A 162 17.57 -7.97 -16.42
C VAL A 162 16.67 -8.69 -17.43
N SER A 163 15.56 -9.30 -17.00
CA SER A 163 14.66 -10.01 -17.92
C SER A 163 13.84 -9.04 -18.78
N SER A 164 13.86 -9.24 -20.10
CA SER A 164 13.16 -8.42 -21.10
C SER A 164 12.59 -9.28 -22.23
N GLU A 165 11.70 -8.73 -23.06
CA GLU A 165 11.21 -9.43 -24.27
C GLU A 165 12.31 -9.73 -25.28
N GLN A 166 13.35 -8.90 -25.33
CA GLN A 166 14.49 -9.14 -26.21
C GLN A 166 15.37 -10.24 -25.62
N PRO A 167 15.87 -11.18 -26.44
CA PRO A 167 16.79 -12.21 -25.97
C PRO A 167 18.10 -11.56 -25.52
N SER A 168 18.24 -11.38 -24.22
CA SER A 168 19.44 -10.81 -23.61
C SER A 168 20.53 -11.87 -23.46
N VAL A 169 21.78 -11.41 -23.59
CA VAL A 169 23.00 -12.16 -23.24
C VAL A 169 22.79 -12.79 -21.86
N LYS A 170 23.24 -14.06 -21.69
CA LYS A 170 23.10 -14.82 -20.43
C LYS A 170 23.26 -13.88 -19.21
N PRO A 171 22.18 -13.67 -18.44
CA PRO A 171 22.22 -12.66 -17.39
C PRO A 171 23.22 -13.06 -16.31
N THR A 172 24.09 -12.12 -15.96
CA THR A 172 25.06 -12.31 -14.88
C THR A 172 24.31 -12.32 -13.54
N SER A 173 24.42 -13.40 -12.79
CA SER A 173 23.88 -13.47 -11.43
C SER A 173 24.63 -12.48 -10.53
N GLY A 174 23.89 -11.69 -9.76
CA GLY A 174 24.43 -10.71 -8.82
C GLY A 174 23.48 -9.53 -8.63
N LEU A 175 23.45 -9.01 -7.40
CA LEU A 175 22.80 -7.75 -7.10
C LEU A 175 23.82 -6.61 -7.17
N SER A 176 23.40 -5.48 -7.70
CA SER A 176 24.16 -4.22 -7.73
C SER A 176 23.39 -3.16 -6.95
N VAL A 177 24.11 -2.33 -6.20
CA VAL A 177 23.58 -1.09 -5.59
C VAL A 177 23.71 0.12 -6.52
N GLN A 178 24.42 -0.03 -7.64
CA GLN A 178 24.63 1.00 -8.65
C GLN A 178 23.65 0.78 -9.81
N CYS A 179 22.36 1.02 -9.58
CA CYS A 179 21.34 0.82 -10.60
C CYS A 179 21.31 1.97 -11.60
N SER A 180 21.38 3.20 -11.10
CA SER A 180 21.33 4.43 -11.90
C SER A 180 22.60 4.75 -12.70
N ALA A 181 23.73 4.08 -12.41
CA ALA A 181 25.02 4.40 -13.04
C ALA A 181 25.12 4.04 -14.54
N ASN A 182 24.17 3.26 -15.09
CA ASN A 182 24.23 2.75 -16.47
C ASN A 182 22.91 2.94 -17.24
N GLY A 183 22.11 3.95 -16.91
CA GLY A 183 20.80 4.16 -17.54
C GLY A 183 19.74 3.13 -17.14
N LYS A 184 19.96 2.33 -16.08
CA LYS A 184 18.90 1.51 -15.49
C LYS A 184 18.09 2.37 -14.53
N SER A 185 16.85 2.61 -14.92
CA SER A 185 15.79 3.25 -14.13
C SER A 185 15.05 2.27 -13.23
N ASP A 186 15.41 0.98 -13.29
CA ASP A 186 14.66 -0.10 -12.67
C ASP A 186 15.44 -0.62 -11.46
N TYR A 187 14.84 -0.50 -10.30
CA TYR A 187 15.44 -0.91 -9.03
C TYR A 187 14.36 -1.22 -8.00
N VAL A 188 14.75 -1.96 -6.98
CA VAL A 188 13.97 -2.10 -5.75
C VAL A 188 14.64 -1.28 -4.67
N GLU A 189 13.84 -0.64 -3.84
CA GLU A 189 14.28 -0.02 -2.60
C GLU A 189 13.51 -0.54 -1.39
N LEU A 190 14.21 -0.61 -0.27
CA LEU A 190 13.63 -0.90 1.03
C LEU A 190 13.57 0.41 1.81
N LEU A 191 12.36 0.82 2.17
CA LEU A 191 12.07 2.07 2.86
C LEU A 191 11.60 1.80 4.28
N TYR A 192 11.88 2.71 5.20
CA TYR A 192 11.46 2.67 6.60
C TYR A 192 10.99 4.05 7.06
N GLY A 193 10.08 4.06 8.04
CA GLY A 193 9.59 5.27 8.69
C GLY A 193 8.33 4.98 9.49
N ASP A 194 7.74 6.02 10.08
CA ASP A 194 6.46 5.91 10.78
C ASP A 194 5.28 6.44 9.94
N GLY A 195 5.56 6.90 8.72
CA GLY A 195 4.61 7.40 7.74
C GLY A 195 4.22 6.36 6.68
N LEU A 196 3.43 6.82 5.70
CA LEU A 196 2.90 6.02 4.59
C LEU A 196 3.44 6.43 3.22
N ASP A 197 3.95 7.67 3.09
CA ASP A 197 4.34 8.22 1.80
C ASP A 197 5.78 7.80 1.44
N THR A 198 5.87 6.89 0.47
CA THR A 198 7.12 6.32 0.00
C THR A 198 8.13 7.32 -0.55
N ASP A 199 7.72 8.54 -0.91
CA ASP A 199 8.62 9.55 -1.47
C ASP A 199 9.36 10.35 -0.40
N ILE A 200 8.91 10.29 0.85
CA ILE A 200 9.57 10.97 1.99
C ILE A 200 10.14 9.98 3.04
N MET A 201 9.82 8.69 2.94
CA MET A 201 10.38 7.66 3.81
C MET A 201 11.90 7.55 3.70
N GLY A 202 12.53 7.12 4.81
CA GLY A 202 13.96 6.83 4.86
C GLY A 202 14.31 5.62 4.00
N ARG A 203 15.37 5.70 3.20
CA ARG A 203 15.80 4.59 2.34
C ARG A 203 16.92 3.78 2.99
N LYS A 204 16.66 2.50 3.27
CA LYS A 204 17.64 1.55 3.81
C LYS A 204 18.66 1.11 2.76
N ILE A 205 18.17 0.68 1.60
CA ILE A 205 19.00 0.19 0.49
C ILE A 205 18.21 0.27 -0.82
N ALA A 206 18.91 0.47 -1.93
CA ALA A 206 18.37 0.27 -3.27
C ALA A 206 19.28 -0.70 -4.06
N PHE A 207 18.67 -1.60 -4.83
CA PHE A 207 19.40 -2.59 -5.61
C PHE A 207 18.62 -3.07 -6.84
N CYS A 208 19.33 -3.69 -7.76
CA CYS A 208 18.83 -4.27 -9.01
C CYS A 208 19.73 -5.44 -9.41
N GLY A 209 19.38 -6.16 -10.47
CA GLY A 209 20.10 -7.33 -10.96
C GLY A 209 19.34 -8.63 -10.72
N LEU A 210 20.06 -9.74 -10.71
CA LEU A 210 19.50 -11.08 -10.66
C LEU A 210 19.99 -11.83 -9.43
N ARG A 211 19.07 -12.43 -8.68
CA ARG A 211 19.37 -13.31 -7.54
C ARG A 211 18.35 -14.43 -7.48
N ALA A 212 18.78 -15.65 -7.82
CA ALA A 212 17.93 -16.85 -7.78
C ALA A 212 18.02 -17.66 -6.47
N ARG A 213 18.75 -17.18 -5.45
CA ARG A 213 18.94 -17.90 -4.18
C ARG A 213 18.59 -17.02 -3.00
N ALA A 214 17.79 -17.58 -2.08
CA ALA A 214 17.38 -16.89 -0.86
C ALA A 214 18.57 -16.36 -0.05
N ALA A 215 18.40 -15.16 0.50
CA ALA A 215 19.34 -14.54 1.42
C ALA A 215 19.29 -15.23 2.78
N LYS A 216 20.47 -15.56 3.30
CA LYS A 216 20.61 -16.16 4.64
C LYS A 216 20.46 -15.14 5.77
N ARG A 217 20.62 -13.85 5.47
CA ARG A 217 20.53 -12.76 6.44
C ARG A 217 19.36 -11.87 6.05
N GLY A 218 18.50 -11.59 7.03
CA GLY A 218 17.43 -10.62 6.90
C GLY A 218 17.96 -9.20 7.06
N ILE A 219 17.31 -8.26 6.40
CA ILE A 219 17.54 -6.82 6.52
C ILE A 219 16.57 -6.31 7.58
N PRO A 220 17.04 -5.82 8.73
CA PRO A 220 16.16 -5.32 9.78
C PRO A 220 15.55 -3.98 9.37
N MET A 221 14.24 -3.85 9.56
CA MET A 221 13.43 -2.67 9.34
C MET A 221 12.76 -2.32 10.68
N GLY A 222 13.32 -1.35 11.40
CA GLY A 222 12.98 -1.12 12.80
C GLY A 222 11.78 -0.22 13.08
N CYS A 223 11.29 0.52 12.09
CA CYS A 223 10.18 1.46 12.26
C CYS A 223 8.82 0.79 12.15
N GLN A 224 7.76 1.53 12.49
CA GLN A 224 6.40 0.99 12.45
C GLN A 224 5.97 0.62 11.03
N HIS A 225 6.46 1.37 10.04
CA HIS A 225 6.19 1.13 8.62
C HIS A 225 7.49 0.83 7.86
N SER A 226 7.40 -0.17 7.00
CA SER A 226 8.45 -0.53 6.07
C SER A 226 7.84 -0.79 4.70
N VAL A 227 8.60 -0.51 3.64
CA VAL A 227 8.10 -0.66 2.28
C VAL A 227 9.13 -1.34 1.40
N VAL A 228 8.70 -2.37 0.67
CA VAL A 228 9.40 -2.87 -0.51
C VAL A 228 8.84 -2.18 -1.73
N ARG A 229 9.57 -1.23 -2.32
CA ARG A 229 9.14 -0.46 -3.49
C ARG A 229 9.92 -0.89 -4.72
N LEU A 230 9.21 -1.24 -5.78
CA LEU A 230 9.76 -1.54 -7.10
C LEU A 230 9.51 -0.34 -8.01
N VAL A 231 10.59 0.33 -8.41
CA VAL A 231 10.58 1.42 -9.38
C VAL A 231 10.85 0.84 -10.77
N SER A 232 10.01 1.15 -11.75
CA SER A 232 10.11 0.53 -13.08
C SER A 232 9.84 1.47 -14.25
N SER A 233 10.68 1.38 -15.27
CA SER A 233 10.46 2.00 -16.58
C SER A 233 9.52 1.25 -17.52
N GLY A 234 9.18 -0.01 -17.22
CA GLY A 234 8.47 -0.91 -18.14
C GLY A 234 9.35 -1.53 -19.24
N SER A 235 10.67 -1.29 -19.25
CA SER A 235 11.57 -1.91 -20.25
C SER A 235 11.90 -3.37 -19.93
N PHE A 236 11.64 -3.80 -18.69
CA PHE A 236 11.97 -5.11 -18.17
C PHE A 236 10.77 -5.72 -17.45
N TYR A 237 10.74 -7.05 -17.36
CA TYR A 237 9.82 -7.80 -16.51
C TYR A 237 10.42 -7.90 -15.12
N ASN A 238 10.19 -6.87 -14.32
CA ASN A 238 10.75 -6.79 -12.98
C ASN A 238 9.91 -7.59 -11.98
N SER A 239 10.59 -8.36 -11.14
CA SER A 239 10.00 -9.17 -10.09
C SER A 239 10.92 -9.21 -8.88
N ILE A 240 10.33 -9.11 -7.69
CA ILE A 240 11.00 -9.42 -6.43
C ILE A 240 10.08 -10.28 -5.57
N THR A 241 10.60 -11.41 -5.11
CA THR A 241 10.01 -12.23 -4.07
C THR A 241 10.84 -12.08 -2.80
N PHE A 242 10.18 -11.78 -1.70
CA PHE A 242 10.80 -11.69 -0.39
C PHE A 242 9.93 -12.37 0.65
N SER A 243 10.57 -12.88 1.70
CA SER A 243 9.89 -13.30 2.91
C SER A 243 10.17 -12.28 4.01
N PHE A 244 9.25 -12.16 4.95
CA PHE A 244 9.42 -11.27 6.08
C PHE A 244 8.89 -11.92 7.36
N GLN A 245 9.39 -11.43 8.49
CA GLN A 245 8.99 -11.88 9.82
C GLN A 245 9.19 -10.74 10.82
N ALA A 246 8.20 -10.53 11.68
CA ALA A 246 8.22 -9.55 12.75
C ALA A 246 9.46 -9.71 13.63
N MET A 247 10.05 -8.59 13.99
CA MET A 247 11.22 -8.54 14.88
C MET A 247 10.80 -8.73 16.33
N THR A 248 11.71 -9.29 17.13
CA THR A 248 11.52 -9.35 18.58
C THR A 248 11.77 -7.96 19.20
N PRO A 249 11.27 -7.67 20.41
CA PRO A 249 11.52 -6.39 21.08
C PRO A 249 13.01 -6.03 21.21
N ASP A 250 13.86 -7.02 21.51
CA ASP A 250 15.32 -6.82 21.62
C ASP A 250 15.96 -6.45 20.27
N GLU A 251 15.47 -7.05 19.18
CA GLU A 251 15.91 -6.74 17.83
C GLU A 251 15.48 -5.33 17.41
N ILE A 252 14.29 -4.89 17.82
CA ILE A 252 13.80 -3.53 17.57
C ILE A 252 14.65 -2.51 18.34
N TYR A 253 14.93 -2.76 19.62
CA TYR A 253 15.74 -1.86 20.46
C TYR A 253 17.18 -1.69 19.95
N THR A 254 17.71 -2.69 19.25
CA THR A 254 19.06 -2.65 18.66
C THR A 254 19.07 -2.13 17.22
N SER A 255 17.91 -1.80 16.66
CA SER A 255 17.82 -1.22 15.32
C SER A 255 18.47 0.16 15.29
N THR A 256 19.13 0.45 14.17
CA THR A 256 19.75 1.75 13.90
C THR A 256 18.88 2.63 13.01
N ASP A 257 17.65 2.21 12.72
CA ASP A 257 16.71 3.00 11.93
C ASP A 257 16.23 4.20 12.75
N ILE A 258 16.14 5.36 12.10
CA ILE A 258 15.65 6.59 12.70
C ILE A 258 14.19 6.73 12.27
N CYS A 259 13.31 6.51 13.24
CA CYS A 259 11.92 6.89 13.25
C CYS A 259 11.85 8.08 14.24
#